data_AF-A0A3N7AA09-F1
#
_entry.id   AF-A0A3N7AA09-F1
#
_cell.length_a   1.000
_cell.length_b   1.000
_cell.length_c   1.000
_cell.angle_alpha   90.00
_cell.angle_beta   90.00
_cell.angle_gamma   90.00
#
_symmetry.space_group_name_H-M   'P 1'
#
loop_
_entity.id
_entity.type
_entity.pdbx_description
1 polymer ?
#
loop_
_entity_poly.entity_id
_entity_poly.type
_entity_poly.pdbx_seq_one_letter_code
_entity_poly.pdbx_strand_id
1 'polypeptide(L)'
;MFKEYLQTFQPTGEVVDLFTHVLDDIFNTNDVDRRGRKKQVEAKIEDLKGRINTMDYKYADGGISDENYSRIIAKLNNDLNELVMQHATFAKASPDLNKYMNYSIGLLQNVSEYYASAAANTKHKLVGVIFPEKLTFKEKWYYTTKINELLMLILNSSFSD
;
A
#
# COMPACT_ATOMS: atom_id res chain seq x y z
N MET A 1 -34.82 -1.08 -8.09
CA MET A 1 -34.68 -0.55 -6.71
C MET A 1 -33.23 -0.45 -6.22
N PHE A 2 -32.52 -1.52 -5.78
CA PHE A 2 -31.16 -1.34 -5.24
C PHE A 2 -30.11 -0.97 -6.30
N LYS A 3 -30.22 -1.53 -7.51
CA LYS A 3 -29.37 -1.14 -8.66
C LYS A 3 -29.50 0.35 -9.01
N GLU A 4 -30.73 0.86 -9.03
CA GLU A 4 -31.03 2.28 -9.31
C GLU A 4 -30.46 3.17 -8.21
N TYR A 5 -30.59 2.76 -6.95
CA TYR A 5 -29.96 3.45 -5.82
C TYR A 5 -28.44 3.54 -5.99
N LEU A 6 -27.77 2.47 -6.45
CA LEU A 6 -26.33 2.50 -6.72
C LEU A 6 -25.93 3.44 -7.87
N GLN A 7 -26.86 3.88 -8.74
CA GLN A 7 -26.55 4.88 -9.76
C GLN A 7 -26.28 6.26 -9.14
N THR A 8 -26.83 6.54 -7.94
CA THR A 8 -26.54 7.79 -7.22
C THR A 8 -25.15 7.80 -6.59
N PHE A 9 -24.40 6.70 -6.70
CA PHE A 9 -23.05 6.54 -6.16
C PHE A 9 -21.97 6.78 -7.23
N GLN A 10 -22.35 7.26 -8.41
CA GLN A 10 -21.41 7.61 -9.46
C GLN A 10 -20.84 9.01 -9.18
N PRO A 11 -19.53 9.13 -8.87
CA PRO A 11 -18.90 10.43 -8.69
C PRO A 11 -18.84 11.21 -10.02
N THR A 12 -18.82 12.54 -9.93
CA THR A 12 -18.59 13.39 -11.11
C THR A 12 -17.18 13.21 -11.65
N GLY A 13 -16.97 13.58 -12.92
CA GLY A 13 -15.65 13.54 -13.55
C GLY A 13 -14.61 14.32 -12.76
N GLU A 14 -14.97 15.51 -12.27
CA GLU A 14 -14.07 16.38 -11.49
C GLU A 14 -13.62 15.73 -10.17
N VAL A 15 -14.52 15.01 -9.48
CA VAL A 15 -14.16 14.29 -8.26
C VAL A 15 -13.26 13.10 -8.56
N VAL A 16 -13.52 12.39 -9.66
CA VAL A 16 -12.65 11.30 -10.12
C VAL A 16 -11.26 11.82 -10.45
N ASP A 17 -11.18 12.95 -11.14
CA ASP A 17 -9.92 13.59 -11.50
C ASP A 17 -9.14 14.02 -10.25
N LEU A 18 -9.81 14.69 -9.31
CA LEU A 18 -9.20 15.08 -8.02
C LEU A 18 -8.70 13.86 -7.24
N PHE A 19 -9.55 12.82 -7.11
CA PHE A 19 -9.19 11.59 -6.41
C PHE A 19 -7.99 10.90 -7.05
N THR A 20 -7.95 10.85 -8.38
CA THR A 20 -6.82 10.30 -9.15
C THR A 20 -5.55 11.08 -8.89
N HIS A 21 -5.59 12.41 -8.92
CA HIS A 21 -4.41 13.26 -8.66
C HIS A 21 -3.88 13.12 -7.23
N VAL A 22 -4.78 13.09 -6.23
CA VAL A 22 -4.40 12.87 -4.82
C VAL A 22 -3.70 11.53 -4.66
N LEU A 23 -4.21 10.49 -5.32
CA LEU A 23 -3.63 9.16 -5.23
C LEU A 23 -2.30 9.07 -5.95
N ASP A 24 -2.19 9.63 -7.15
CA ASP A 24 -0.92 9.71 -7.87
C ASP A 24 0.14 10.44 -7.06
N ASP A 25 -0.19 11.53 -6.37
CA ASP A 25 0.74 12.25 -5.50
C ASP A 25 1.20 11.40 -4.31
N ILE A 26 0.26 10.75 -3.61
CA ILE A 26 0.56 9.81 -2.53
C ILE A 26 1.44 8.67 -3.03
N PHE A 27 1.18 8.13 -4.22
CA PHE A 27 1.98 7.04 -4.79
C PHE A 27 3.37 7.49 -5.18
N ASN A 28 3.48 8.61 -5.89
CA ASN A 28 4.76 9.15 -6.31
C ASN A 28 5.63 9.46 -5.10
N THR A 29 5.07 10.07 -4.05
CA THR A 29 5.77 10.34 -2.80
C THR A 29 6.24 9.06 -2.13
N ASN A 30 5.35 8.08 -1.95
CA ASN A 30 5.70 6.80 -1.32
C ASN A 30 6.73 5.99 -2.13
N ASP A 31 6.67 6.04 -3.45
CA ASP A 31 7.60 5.32 -4.33
C ASP A 31 8.98 6.00 -4.38
N VAL A 32 9.02 7.34 -4.37
CA VAL A 32 10.26 8.11 -4.17
C VAL A 32 10.90 7.76 -2.82
N ASP A 33 10.12 7.78 -1.74
CA ASP A 33 10.60 7.42 -0.40
C ASP A 33 11.09 5.97 -0.33
N ARG A 34 10.34 5.02 -0.90
CA ARG A 34 10.72 3.61 -0.95
C ARG A 34 12.04 3.41 -1.71
N ARG A 35 12.17 4.01 -2.90
CA ARG A 35 13.42 3.96 -3.68
C ARG A 35 14.57 4.61 -2.94
N GLY A 36 14.34 5.74 -2.26
CA GLY A 36 15.32 6.42 -1.43
C GLY A 36 15.84 5.53 -0.30
N ARG A 37 14.93 4.92 0.47
CA ARG A 37 15.27 3.96 1.54
C ARG A 37 16.01 2.74 1.01
N LYS A 38 15.56 2.17 -0.12
CA LYS A 38 16.25 1.05 -0.77
C LYS A 38 17.69 1.40 -1.14
N LYS A 39 17.92 2.55 -1.80
CA LYS A 39 19.26 3.04 -2.13
C LYS A 39 20.13 3.26 -0.90
N GLN A 40 19.56 3.80 0.18
CA GLN A 40 20.29 3.98 1.44
C GLN A 40 20.72 2.64 2.06
N VAL A 41 19.86 1.63 2.03
CA VAL A 41 20.19 0.27 2.51
C VAL A 41 21.27 -0.37 1.63
N GLU A 42 21.16 -0.26 0.31
CA GLU A 42 22.18 -0.74 -0.63
C GLU A 42 23.54 -0.09 -0.39
N ALA A 43 23.58 1.24 -0.18
CA ALA A 43 24.83 1.95 0.12
C ALA A 43 25.47 1.48 1.43
N LYS A 44 24.68 1.21 2.47
CA LYS A 44 25.17 0.67 3.76
C LYS A 44 25.70 -0.75 3.62
N ILE A 45 25.06 -1.59 2.80
CA ILE A 45 25.53 -2.94 2.49
C ILE A 45 26.91 -2.89 1.84
N GLU A 46 27.11 -2.02 0.85
CA GLU A 46 28.40 -1.87 0.18
C GLU A 46 29.48 -1.30 1.10
N ASP A 47 29.15 -0.35 1.97
CA ASP A 47 30.07 0.14 3.02
C ASP A 47 30.54 -1.00 3.95
N LEU A 48 29.60 -1.81 4.45
CA LEU A 48 29.94 -2.93 5.35
C LEU A 48 30.81 -3.98 4.64
N LYS A 49 30.52 -4.31 3.37
CA LYS A 49 31.37 -5.22 2.58
C LYS A 49 32.78 -4.65 2.41
N GLY A 50 32.91 -3.35 2.13
CA GLY A 50 34.21 -2.68 2.03
C GLY A 50 34.99 -2.73 3.34
N ARG A 51 34.30 -2.54 4.48
CA ARG A 51 34.90 -2.63 5.82
C ARG A 51 35.33 -4.05 6.18
N ILE A 52 34.53 -5.06 5.83
CA ILE A 52 34.88 -6.48 5.97
C ILE A 52 36.16 -6.76 5.18
N ASN A 53 36.20 -6.40 3.90
CA ASN A 53 37.37 -6.61 3.05
C ASN A 53 38.63 -5.92 3.62
N THR A 54 38.48 -4.69 4.12
CA THR A 54 39.58 -3.97 4.77
C THR A 54 40.07 -4.68 6.04
N MET A 55 39.16 -5.25 6.82
CA MET A 55 39.50 -6.02 8.02
C MET A 55 40.24 -7.32 7.66
N ASP A 56 39.82 -7.99 6.59
CA ASP A 56 40.44 -9.23 6.10
C ASP A 56 41.90 -8.97 5.68
N TYR A 57 42.17 -7.92 4.91
CA TYR A 57 43.54 -7.53 4.55
C TYR A 57 44.39 -7.17 5.77
N LYS A 58 43.86 -6.34 6.69
CA LYS A 58 44.60 -5.96 7.91
C LYS A 58 44.95 -7.14 8.79
N TYR A 59 44.08 -8.14 8.85
CA TYR A 59 44.34 -9.38 9.57
C TYR A 59 45.40 -10.24 8.86
N ALA A 60 45.30 -10.39 7.53
CA ALA A 60 46.28 -11.12 6.73
C ALA A 60 47.69 -10.49 6.83
N ASP A 61 47.78 -9.17 6.92
CA ASP A 61 49.03 -8.42 7.10
C ASP A 61 49.56 -8.45 8.56
N GLY A 62 48.87 -9.14 9.47
CA GLY A 62 49.24 -9.25 10.89
C GLY A 62 49.01 -7.97 11.71
N GLY A 63 48.24 -7.01 11.19
CA GLY A 63 47.95 -5.73 11.85
C GLY A 63 46.90 -5.81 12.96
N ILE A 64 46.26 -6.96 13.16
CA ILE A 64 45.17 -7.19 14.12
C ILE A 64 45.32 -8.58 14.74
N SER A 65 45.09 -8.72 16.04
CA SER A 65 45.06 -10.01 16.73
C SER A 65 43.80 -10.81 16.40
N ASP A 66 43.90 -12.15 16.42
CA ASP A 66 42.81 -13.09 16.17
C ASP A 66 41.54 -12.78 16.97
N GLU A 67 41.71 -12.43 18.24
CA GLU A 67 40.60 -12.11 19.16
C GLU A 67 39.87 -10.82 18.75
N ASN A 68 40.62 -9.80 18.33
CA ASN A 68 40.04 -8.55 17.84
C ASN A 68 39.37 -8.72 16.48
N TYR A 69 40.01 -9.46 15.57
CA TYR A 69 39.45 -9.76 14.26
C TYR A 69 38.14 -10.53 14.39
N SER A 70 38.12 -11.62 15.15
CA SER A 70 36.94 -12.45 15.37
C SER A 70 35.76 -11.64 15.93
N ARG A 71 36.02 -10.76 16.90
CA ARG A 71 34.99 -9.89 17.48
C ARG A 71 34.43 -8.89 16.47
N ILE A 72 35.29 -8.24 15.69
CA ILE A 72 34.87 -7.19 14.74
C ILE A 72 34.15 -7.80 13.55
N ILE A 73 34.68 -8.89 12.98
CA ILE A 73 34.12 -9.54 11.79
C ILE A 73 32.75 -10.15 12.08
N ALA A 74 32.55 -10.73 13.27
CA ALA A 74 31.25 -11.24 13.70
C ALA A 74 30.20 -10.13 13.74
N LYS A 75 30.56 -8.95 14.28
CA LYS A 75 29.65 -7.80 14.30
C LYS A 75 29.32 -7.30 12.89
N LEU A 76 30.33 -7.10 12.04
CA LEU A 76 30.12 -6.60 10.68
C LEU A 76 29.25 -7.55 9.85
N ASN A 77 29.45 -8.87 9.98
CA ASN A 77 28.64 -9.86 9.30
C ASN A 77 27.20 -9.92 9.81
N ASN A 78 26.99 -9.75 11.12
CA ASN A 78 25.63 -9.65 11.68
C ASN A 78 24.90 -8.41 11.13
N ASP A 79 25.54 -7.24 11.19
CA ASP A 79 24.98 -5.99 10.65
C ASP A 79 24.68 -6.12 9.14
N LEU A 80 25.57 -6.79 8.39
CA LEU A 80 25.38 -7.05 6.96
C LEU A 80 24.18 -7.97 6.71
N ASN A 81 24.06 -9.06 7.47
CA ASN A 81 22.94 -10.00 7.34
C ASN A 81 21.60 -9.33 7.64
N GLU A 82 21.52 -8.49 8.66
CA GLU A 82 20.31 -7.72 8.98
C GLU A 82 19.91 -6.81 7.82
N LEU A 83 20.86 -6.07 7.23
CA LEU A 83 20.58 -5.19 6.11
C LEU A 83 20.22 -5.95 4.83
N VAL A 84 20.83 -7.11 4.57
CA VAL A 84 20.47 -7.98 3.43
C VAL A 84 19.06 -8.53 3.59
N MET A 85 18.68 -8.94 4.80
CA MET A 85 17.31 -9.35 5.10
C MET A 85 16.32 -8.19 4.91
N GLN A 86 16.67 -6.99 5.39
CA GLN A 86 15.87 -5.79 5.16
C GLN A 86 15.73 -5.49 3.66
N HIS A 87 16.82 -5.60 2.89
CA HIS A 87 16.82 -5.38 1.44
C HIS A 87 15.86 -6.32 0.71
N ALA A 88 15.86 -7.60 1.10
CA ALA A 88 14.98 -8.62 0.53
C ALA A 88 13.48 -8.31 0.75
N THR A 89 13.12 -7.53 1.77
CA THR A 89 11.72 -7.09 1.99
C THR A 89 11.24 -6.12 0.92
N PHE A 90 12.13 -5.27 0.38
CA PHE A 90 11.78 -4.34 -0.69
C PHE A 90 11.51 -5.04 -2.03
N ALA A 91 12.08 -6.24 -2.26
CA ALA A 91 11.83 -7.03 -3.46
C ALA A 91 10.43 -7.66 -3.48
N LYS A 92 9.81 -7.89 -2.31
CA LYS A 92 8.46 -8.49 -2.20
C LYS A 92 7.34 -7.46 -2.30
N ALA A 93 7.64 -6.18 -2.10
CA ALA A 93 6.63 -5.13 -2.02
C ALA A 93 6.53 -4.38 -3.35
N SER A 94 5.69 -4.86 -4.28
CA SER A 94 4.77 -4.00 -5.01
C SER A 94 3.72 -4.85 -5.74
N PRO A 95 2.51 -5.01 -5.19
CA PRO A 95 1.35 -5.13 -6.05
C PRO A 95 1.37 -3.94 -7.02
N ASP A 96 0.98 -4.16 -8.28
CA ASP A 96 0.85 -3.09 -9.26
C ASP A 96 -0.28 -2.14 -8.78
N LEU A 97 0.08 -1.17 -7.95
CA LEU A 97 -0.87 -0.28 -7.27
C LEU A 97 -1.66 0.55 -8.28
N ASN A 98 -1.07 0.83 -9.45
CA ASN A 98 -1.77 1.44 -10.58
C ASN A 98 -2.93 0.56 -11.08
N LYS A 99 -2.74 -0.76 -11.08
CA LYS A 99 -3.82 -1.70 -11.40
C LYS A 99 -4.93 -1.68 -10.36
N TYR A 100 -4.59 -1.60 -9.08
CA TYR A 100 -5.60 -1.44 -8.02
C TYR A 100 -6.31 -0.09 -8.12
N MET A 101 -5.59 0.96 -8.51
CA MET A 101 -6.13 2.31 -8.68
C MET A 101 -7.16 2.37 -9.80
N ASN A 102 -6.75 1.96 -10.99
CA ASN A 102 -7.63 1.89 -12.17
C ASN A 102 -8.85 1.01 -11.91
N TYR A 103 -8.66 -0.11 -11.19
CA TYR A 103 -9.76 -0.97 -10.80
C TYR A 103 -10.72 -0.27 -9.82
N SER A 104 -10.21 0.43 -8.82
CA SER A 104 -11.03 1.09 -7.80
C SER A 104 -11.83 2.25 -8.38
N ILE A 105 -11.21 3.06 -9.25
CA ILE A 105 -11.88 4.15 -9.98
C ILE A 105 -12.97 3.59 -10.91
N GLY A 106 -12.62 2.58 -11.73
CA GLY A 106 -13.58 1.96 -12.64
C GLY A 106 -14.76 1.29 -11.92
N LEU A 107 -14.50 0.72 -10.74
CA LEU A 107 -15.55 0.16 -9.87
C LEU A 107 -16.49 1.25 -9.35
N LEU A 108 -15.97 2.39 -8.88
CA LEU A 108 -16.78 3.50 -8.36
C LEU A 108 -17.65 4.13 -9.47
N GLN A 109 -17.08 4.33 -10.66
CA GLN A 109 -17.81 4.88 -11.80
C GLN A 109 -18.93 3.96 -12.31
N ASN A 110 -18.78 2.64 -12.16
CA ASN A 110 -19.70 1.65 -12.73
C ASN A 110 -20.28 0.71 -11.66
N VAL A 111 -20.41 1.18 -10.41
CA VAL A 111 -20.78 0.35 -9.26
C VAL A 111 -22.13 -0.34 -9.45
N SER A 112 -23.06 0.30 -10.17
CA SER A 112 -24.37 -0.23 -10.54
C SER A 112 -24.27 -1.41 -11.52
N GLU A 113 -23.50 -1.29 -12.61
CA GLU A 113 -23.27 -2.39 -13.55
C GLU A 113 -22.49 -3.54 -12.91
N TYR A 114 -21.47 -3.23 -12.10
CA TYR A 114 -20.71 -4.22 -11.37
C TYR A 114 -21.59 -5.02 -10.41
N TYR A 115 -22.45 -4.35 -9.63
CA TYR A 115 -23.39 -5.03 -8.74
C TYR A 115 -24.40 -5.90 -9.51
N ALA A 116 -24.88 -5.44 -10.67
CA ALA A 116 -25.83 -6.18 -11.48
C ALA A 116 -25.25 -7.52 -11.98
N SER A 117 -24.02 -7.47 -12.51
CA SER A 117 -23.31 -8.61 -13.13
C SER A 117 -22.55 -9.52 -12.16
N ALA A 118 -22.30 -9.07 -10.92
CA ALA A 118 -21.53 -9.81 -9.93
C ALA A 118 -22.20 -11.11 -9.43
N ALA A 119 -21.40 -12.10 -9.04
CA ALA A 119 -21.88 -13.27 -8.32
C ALA A 119 -22.38 -12.90 -6.89
N ALA A 120 -23.25 -13.72 -6.30
CA ALA A 120 -23.89 -13.45 -5.01
C ALA A 120 -22.91 -13.09 -3.88
N ASN A 121 -21.78 -13.80 -3.78
CA ASN A 121 -20.74 -13.51 -2.78
C ASN A 121 -20.10 -12.12 -2.99
N THR A 122 -19.85 -11.74 -4.24
CA THR A 122 -19.28 -10.43 -4.60
C THR A 122 -20.26 -9.30 -4.33
N LYS A 123 -21.56 -9.51 -4.60
CA LYS A 123 -22.62 -8.56 -4.22
C LYS A 123 -22.65 -8.32 -2.72
N HIS A 124 -22.54 -9.39 -1.92
CA HIS A 124 -22.52 -9.30 -0.47
C HIS A 124 -21.32 -8.51 0.05
N LYS A 125 -20.13 -8.76 -0.52
CA LYS A 125 -18.93 -7.97 -0.20
C LYS A 125 -19.10 -6.49 -0.54
N LEU A 126 -19.63 -6.18 -1.73
CA LEU A 126 -19.84 -4.79 -2.16
C LEU A 126 -20.82 -4.07 -1.22
N VAL A 127 -21.92 -4.71 -0.85
CA VAL A 127 -22.88 -4.17 0.13
C VAL A 127 -22.20 -3.91 1.47
N GLY A 128 -21.35 -4.82 1.95
CA GLY A 128 -20.60 -4.62 3.20
C GLY A 128 -19.56 -3.50 3.14
N VAL A 129 -19.00 -3.19 1.97
CA VAL A 129 -18.10 -2.04 1.78
C VAL A 129 -18.89 -0.74 1.81
N ILE A 130 -20.04 -0.70 1.13
CA ILE A 130 -20.90 0.49 1.06
C ILE A 130 -21.55 0.79 2.41
N PHE A 131 -21.99 -0.26 3.11
CA PHE A 131 -22.67 -0.21 4.39
C PHE A 131 -21.86 -1.02 5.42
N PRO A 132 -20.86 -0.40 6.06
CA PRO A 132 -19.99 -1.10 7.01
C PRO A 132 -20.72 -1.55 8.29
N GLU A 133 -21.85 -0.93 8.60
CA GLU A 133 -22.66 -1.27 9.76
C GLU A 133 -23.68 -2.39 9.46
N LYS A 134 -24.06 -3.13 10.51
CA LYS A 134 -25.04 -4.21 10.39
C LYS A 134 -26.41 -3.64 9.98
N LEU A 135 -27.11 -4.39 9.12
CA LEU A 135 -28.51 -4.12 8.82
C LEU A 135 -29.33 -4.17 10.11
N THR A 136 -29.96 -3.06 10.45
CA THR A 136 -30.81 -2.97 11.64
C THR A 136 -32.26 -3.12 11.21
N PHE A 137 -32.96 -4.12 11.77
CA PHE A 137 -34.38 -4.33 11.51
C PHE A 137 -35.20 -3.64 12.60
N LYS A 138 -36.04 -2.67 12.21
CA LYS A 138 -36.96 -2.00 13.13
C LYS A 138 -38.32 -1.83 12.44
N GLU A 139 -39.37 -2.32 13.12
CA GLU A 139 -40.78 -2.09 12.74
C GLU A 139 -41.12 -2.40 11.27
N LYS A 140 -40.69 -3.58 10.77
CA LYS A 140 -40.91 -4.05 9.38
C LYS A 140 -40.11 -3.33 8.29
N TRP A 141 -39.21 -2.43 8.66
CA TRP A 141 -38.31 -1.75 7.75
C TRP A 141 -36.85 -2.14 8.04
N TYR A 142 -36.07 -2.26 6.96
CA TYR A 142 -34.63 -2.46 7.03
C TYR A 142 -33.96 -1.12 6.76
N TYR A 143 -33.16 -0.63 7.71
CA TYR A 143 -32.33 0.55 7.51
C TYR A 143 -30.86 0.17 7.67
N THR A 144 -30.02 0.73 6.80
CA THR A 144 -28.56 0.80 7.01
C THR A 144 -28.30 2.08 7.78
N THR A 145 -27.59 2.03 8.89
CA THR A 145 -27.38 3.20 9.75
C THR A 145 -26.42 4.22 9.16
N LYS A 146 -25.48 3.82 8.29
CA LYS A 146 -24.46 4.72 7.74
C LYS A 146 -23.83 4.22 6.44
N ILE A 147 -23.70 5.10 5.45
CA ILE A 147 -22.84 4.88 4.28
C ILE A 147 -21.38 5.05 4.71
N ASN A 148 -20.48 4.27 4.12
CA ASN A 148 -19.04 4.43 4.32
C ASN A 148 -18.59 5.89 4.16
N GLU A 149 -17.87 6.43 5.14
CA GLU A 149 -17.47 7.84 5.17
C GLU A 149 -16.62 8.25 3.97
N LEU A 150 -15.77 7.36 3.46
CA LEU A 150 -14.98 7.61 2.25
C LEU A 150 -15.90 7.79 1.03
N LEU A 151 -16.91 6.93 0.89
CA LEU A 151 -17.90 7.06 -0.17
C LEU A 151 -18.70 8.35 -0.01
N MET A 152 -19.10 8.71 1.21
CA MET A 152 -19.78 9.99 1.45
C MET A 152 -18.94 11.20 1.03
N LEU A 153 -17.63 11.21 1.31
CA LEU A 153 -16.75 12.31 0.90
C LEU A 153 -16.62 12.40 -0.63
N ILE A 154 -16.42 11.27 -1.30
CA ILE A 154 -16.36 11.18 -2.75
C ILE A 154 -17.70 11.61 -3.39
N LEU A 155 -18.82 11.27 -2.78
CA LEU A 155 -20.14 11.61 -3.32
C LEU A 155 -20.54 13.06 -3.00
N ASN A 156 -20.18 13.60 -1.84
CA ASN A 156 -20.53 14.97 -1.45
C ASN A 156 -19.69 16.04 -2.17
N SER A 157 -18.46 15.74 -2.59
CA SER A 157 -17.70 16.65 -3.47
C SER A 157 -18.31 16.81 -4.86
N SER A 158 -19.35 16.02 -5.17
CA SER A 158 -20.16 16.11 -6.40
C SER A 158 -21.33 17.11 -6.29
N PHE A 159 -21.57 17.70 -5.10
CA PHE A 159 -22.70 18.57 -4.80
C PHE A 159 -22.25 19.95 -4.28
N SER A 160 -21.26 20.55 -4.93
CA SER A 160 -20.91 21.96 -4.72
C SER A 160 -21.13 22.75 -6.00
N ASP A 161 -22.41 22.96 -6.32
CA ASP A 161 -22.92 24.03 -7.16
C ASP A 161 -24.13 24.68 -6.44
#